data_AF-S2RMG8-F1
#
_entry.id   AF-S2RMG8-F1
#
_cell.length_a   1.000
_cell.length_b   1.000
_cell.length_c   1.000
_cell.angle_alpha   90.00
_cell.angle_beta   90.00
_cell.angle_gamma   90.00
#
_symmetry.space_group_name_H-M   'P 1'
#
loop_
_entity.id
_entity.type
_entity.pdbx_description
1 polymer ?
#
loop_
_entity_poly.entity_id
_entity_poly.type
_entity_poly.pdbx_seq_one_letter_code
_entity_poly.pdbx_strand_id
1 'polypeptide(L)'
;MDQTIEKSTDYSSDAYLTEVDKYWRAANYLSVGQLYLKANPLLKQALKSSDVKVHPIGHWGTIAGQNFIYAHLNRIINKYGLNMFYIEGPGHGGQVMVSNSYLDGSYTEIYPKIEQNEQGLQRLFKQFSFPGGVASHADPKTPGSIHEGGELGYSILHGAGAVLDNPELIAAVVVGDGEAETGPLATSWQVNKFLNPITDGTVLPILNLNGFKIANPTVLARESHEELTAYFKGLGWDPHFVEGNDPDKMHILMATEMDKIVE
;
A
#
# COMPACT_ATOMS: atom_id res chain seq x y z
N MET A 1 20.03 36.62 14.91
CA MET A 1 18.90 36.36 13.99
C MET A 1 19.45 35.46 12.92
N ASP A 2 19.41 34.15 13.18
CA ASP A 2 19.84 33.14 12.23
C ASP A 2 18.54 32.59 11.63
N GLN A 3 18.09 33.20 10.53
CA GLN A 3 17.00 32.64 9.75
C GLN A 3 17.61 31.50 8.94
N THR A 4 17.61 30.30 9.51
CA THR A 4 17.70 29.09 8.71
C THR A 4 16.53 29.13 7.73
N ILE A 5 16.84 29.47 6.48
CA ILE A 5 15.93 29.30 5.36
C ILE A 5 15.64 27.80 5.31
N GLU A 6 14.52 27.36 5.88
CA GLU A 6 13.98 26.04 5.59
C GLU A 6 13.83 25.97 4.08
N LYS A 7 14.69 25.19 3.43
CA LYS A 7 14.49 24.85 2.03
C LYS A 7 13.15 24.11 1.98
N SER A 8 12.13 24.77 1.44
CA SER A 8 10.88 24.12 1.07
C SER A 8 11.24 22.93 0.19
N THR A 9 10.94 21.72 0.65
CA THR A 9 11.17 20.49 -0.11
C THR A 9 10.28 20.54 -1.36
N ASP A 10 10.89 20.41 -2.54
CA ASP A 10 10.13 20.26 -3.79
C ASP A 10 9.79 18.78 -4.01
N TYR A 11 8.61 18.41 -3.54
CA TYR A 11 8.04 17.06 -3.64
C TYR A 11 7.73 16.61 -5.08
N SER A 12 7.80 17.51 -6.05
CA SER A 12 7.53 17.21 -7.48
C SER A 12 8.80 17.20 -8.33
N SER A 13 9.95 17.53 -7.74
CA SER A 13 11.24 17.49 -8.45
C SER A 13 11.66 16.06 -8.84
N ASP A 14 12.36 15.92 -9.96
CA ASP A 14 12.95 14.64 -10.40
C ASP A 14 13.84 14.01 -9.33
N ALA A 15 14.57 14.85 -8.58
CA ALA A 15 15.42 14.41 -7.48
C ALA A 15 14.59 13.78 -6.34
N TYR A 16 13.46 14.38 -5.98
CA TYR A 16 12.58 13.82 -4.96
C TYR A 16 11.90 12.53 -5.44
N LEU A 17 11.42 12.49 -6.69
CA LEU A 17 10.82 11.28 -7.27
C LEU A 17 11.84 10.12 -7.37
N THR A 18 13.12 10.43 -7.55
CA THR A 18 14.20 9.43 -7.45
C THR A 18 14.31 8.83 -6.04
N GLU A 19 14.08 9.62 -4.98
CA GLU A 19 14.04 9.09 -3.61
C GLU A 19 12.77 8.25 -3.36
N VAL A 20 11.63 8.63 -3.96
CA VAL A 20 10.39 7.81 -3.94
C VAL A 20 10.63 6.45 -4.62
N ASP A 21 11.31 6.41 -5.78
CA ASP A 21 11.71 5.16 -6.44
C ASP A 21 12.61 4.30 -5.55
N LYS A 22 13.62 4.89 -4.90
CA LYS A 22 14.48 4.18 -3.96
C LYS A 22 13.69 3.57 -2.80
N TYR A 23 12.74 4.31 -2.23
CA TYR A 23 11.86 3.81 -1.19
C TYR A 23 11.02 2.64 -1.69
N TRP A 24 10.38 2.78 -2.86
CA TRP A 24 9.57 1.72 -3.48
C TRP A 24 10.39 0.44 -3.73
N ARG A 25 11.59 0.57 -4.28
CA ARG A 25 12.52 -0.54 -4.51
C ARG A 25 13.02 -1.18 -3.22
N ALA A 26 13.27 -0.38 -2.18
CA ALA A 26 13.63 -0.89 -0.86
C ALA A 26 12.46 -1.71 -0.28
N ALA A 27 11.23 -1.19 -0.30
CA ALA A 27 10.04 -1.90 0.17
C ALA A 27 9.82 -3.22 -0.60
N ASN A 28 10.01 -3.21 -1.93
CA ASN A 28 9.93 -4.42 -2.76
C ASN A 28 11.02 -5.43 -2.40
N TYR A 29 12.27 -4.98 -2.19
CA TYR A 29 13.36 -5.84 -1.77
C TYR A 29 13.08 -6.51 -0.42
N LEU A 30 12.57 -5.73 0.55
CA LEU A 30 12.17 -6.25 1.86
C LEU A 30 11.06 -7.30 1.72
N SER A 31 10.06 -7.06 0.88
CA SER A 31 8.96 -8.01 0.68
C SER A 31 9.42 -9.32 0.02
N VAL A 32 10.34 -9.25 -0.95
CA VAL A 32 10.96 -10.46 -1.55
C VAL A 32 11.83 -11.19 -0.52
N GLY A 33 12.61 -10.46 0.26
CA GLY A 33 13.41 -11.02 1.35
C GLY A 33 12.57 -11.77 2.38
N GLN A 34 11.44 -11.19 2.80
CA GLN A 34 10.44 -11.83 3.65
C GLN A 34 9.86 -13.11 3.03
N LEU A 35 9.61 -13.13 1.72
CA LEU A 35 9.06 -14.32 1.06
C LEU A 35 10.07 -15.48 1.00
N TYR A 36 11.33 -15.19 0.67
CA TYR A 36 12.30 -16.22 0.30
C TYR A 36 13.43 -16.45 1.30
N LEU A 37 13.91 -15.45 2.03
CA LEU A 37 15.16 -15.53 2.77
C LEU A 37 14.95 -15.81 4.26
N LYS A 38 15.89 -16.56 4.84
CA LYS A 38 16.00 -16.79 6.30
C LYS A 38 17.40 -16.43 6.85
N ALA A 39 18.35 -16.13 5.96
CA ALA A 39 19.70 -15.65 6.25
C ALA A 39 20.22 -14.81 5.07
N ASN A 40 21.37 -14.16 5.24
CA ASN A 40 22.04 -13.37 4.19
C ASN A 40 21.14 -12.27 3.58
N PRO A 41 20.49 -11.43 4.41
CA PRO A 41 19.43 -10.54 3.94
C PRO A 41 19.89 -9.42 3.02
N LEU A 42 21.20 -9.15 2.93
CA LEU A 42 21.80 -8.14 2.06
C LEU A 42 22.66 -8.75 0.94
N LEU A 43 22.65 -10.09 0.79
CA LEU A 43 23.43 -10.82 -0.21
C LEU A 43 24.94 -10.48 -0.19
N LYS A 44 25.51 -10.23 1.00
CA LYS A 44 26.94 -9.90 1.16
C LYS A 44 27.87 -11.05 0.78
N GLN A 45 27.38 -12.28 0.88
CA GLN A 45 27.99 -13.45 0.26
C GLN A 45 27.09 -14.00 -0.85
N ALA A 46 27.69 -14.76 -1.78
CA ALA A 46 26.95 -15.48 -2.81
C ALA A 46 25.82 -16.31 -2.19
N LEU A 47 24.62 -16.21 -2.75
CA LEU A 47 23.41 -16.85 -2.24
C LEU A 47 23.56 -18.37 -2.23
N LYS A 48 23.23 -18.99 -1.10
CA LYS A 48 23.23 -20.45 -0.93
C LYS A 48 21.83 -20.97 -0.68
N SER A 49 21.57 -22.24 -0.98
CA SER A 49 20.30 -22.90 -0.64
C SER A 49 19.98 -22.84 0.86
N SER A 50 21.01 -22.80 1.71
CA SER A 50 20.89 -22.61 3.16
C SER A 50 20.33 -21.25 3.57
N ASP A 51 20.40 -20.23 2.71
CA ASP A 51 19.90 -18.89 2.98
C ASP A 51 18.40 -18.74 2.66
N VAL A 52 17.86 -19.67 1.85
CA VAL A 52 16.48 -19.67 1.36
C VAL A 52 15.58 -20.51 2.29
N LYS A 53 14.34 -20.07 2.51
CA LYS A 53 13.31 -20.82 3.24
C LYS A 53 13.04 -22.15 2.55
N VAL A 54 12.84 -23.21 3.34
CA VAL A 54 12.54 -24.55 2.80
C VAL A 54 11.17 -24.56 2.14
N HIS A 55 10.21 -23.84 2.73
CA HIS A 55 8.88 -23.64 2.20
C HIS A 55 8.62 -22.13 2.12
N PRO A 56 8.91 -21.46 1.00
CA PRO A 56 8.49 -20.08 0.77
C PRO A 56 6.95 -20.03 0.77
N ILE A 57 6.37 -19.25 1.68
CA ILE A 57 4.93 -19.08 1.85
C ILE A 57 4.63 -17.59 1.86
N GLY A 58 3.63 -17.18 1.10
CA GLY A 58 3.19 -15.80 0.96
C GLY A 58 2.80 -15.49 -0.48
N HIS A 59 2.48 -14.22 -0.72
CA HIS A 59 2.09 -13.73 -2.04
C HIS A 59 3.15 -12.77 -2.58
N TRP A 60 3.10 -12.53 -3.89
CA TRP A 60 3.90 -11.51 -4.57
C TRP A 60 3.05 -10.63 -5.49
N GLY A 61 2.06 -11.20 -6.19
CA GLY A 61 1.36 -10.53 -7.29
C GLY A 61 0.80 -9.14 -6.98
N THR A 62 0.27 -8.90 -5.77
CA THR A 62 -0.27 -7.59 -5.38
C THR A 62 0.80 -6.61 -4.86
N ILE A 63 1.94 -7.11 -4.38
CA ILE A 63 2.85 -6.37 -3.48
C ILE A 63 3.51 -5.18 -4.15
N ALA A 64 4.08 -5.35 -5.35
CA ALA A 64 4.84 -4.27 -5.98
C ALA A 64 3.96 -3.06 -6.32
N GLY A 65 2.72 -3.30 -6.76
CA GLY A 65 1.73 -2.25 -7.01
C GLY A 65 1.29 -1.56 -5.72
N GLN A 66 1.03 -2.32 -4.67
CA GLN A 66 0.68 -1.75 -3.37
C GLN A 66 1.81 -0.93 -2.74
N ASN A 67 3.06 -1.41 -2.80
CA ASN A 67 4.23 -0.64 -2.36
C ASN A 67 4.41 0.64 -3.18
N PHE A 68 4.07 0.62 -4.48
CA PHE A 68 4.12 1.81 -5.33
C PHE A 68 3.09 2.84 -4.86
N ILE A 69 1.85 2.40 -4.63
CA ILE A 69 0.79 3.24 -4.06
C ILE A 69 1.24 3.80 -2.71
N TYR A 70 1.72 2.95 -1.79
CA TYR A 70 2.16 3.35 -0.45
C TYR A 70 3.27 4.42 -0.50
N ALA A 71 4.26 4.26 -1.38
CA ALA A 71 5.35 5.23 -1.54
C ALA A 71 4.83 6.62 -1.95
N HIS A 72 3.84 6.66 -2.84
CA HIS A 72 3.21 7.92 -3.27
C HIS A 72 2.22 8.48 -2.25
N LEU A 73 1.54 7.64 -1.48
CA LEU A 73 0.75 8.09 -0.32
C LEU A 73 1.64 8.75 0.73
N ASN A 74 2.79 8.15 1.06
CA ASN A 74 3.80 8.78 1.94
C ASN A 74 4.28 10.12 1.38
N ARG A 75 4.45 10.24 0.05
CA ARG A 75 4.80 11.52 -0.58
C ARG A 75 3.72 12.58 -0.33
N ILE A 76 2.44 12.30 -0.59
CA ILE A 76 1.37 13.31 -0.41
C ILE A 76 1.07 13.60 1.05
N ILE A 77 1.25 12.63 1.96
CA ILE A 77 1.22 12.85 3.41
C ILE A 77 2.25 13.94 3.77
N ASN A 78 3.49 13.79 3.30
CA ASN A 78 4.55 14.75 3.59
C ASN A 78 4.36 16.10 2.88
N LYS A 79 3.90 16.10 1.61
CA LYS A 79 3.71 17.32 0.82
C LYS A 79 2.61 18.22 1.37
N TYR A 80 1.49 17.63 1.80
CA TYR A 80 0.29 18.37 2.18
C TYR A 80 -0.03 18.29 3.68
N GLY A 81 0.74 17.55 4.48
CA GLY A 81 0.51 17.40 5.92
C GLY A 81 -0.77 16.61 6.23
N LEU A 82 -1.11 15.61 5.42
CA LEU A 82 -2.38 14.89 5.50
C LEU A 82 -2.42 13.94 6.71
N ASN A 83 -3.53 13.96 7.45
CA ASN A 83 -3.86 12.91 8.40
C ASN A 83 -4.48 11.73 7.63
N MET A 84 -3.65 10.75 7.28
CA MET A 84 -4.03 9.64 6.42
C MET A 84 -3.58 8.30 6.99
N PHE A 85 -4.38 7.26 6.77
CA PHE A 85 -3.99 5.89 7.05
C PHE A 85 -4.38 4.96 5.88
N TYR A 86 -3.75 3.78 5.84
CA TYR A 86 -3.86 2.83 4.75
C TYR A 86 -4.78 1.65 5.13
N ILE A 87 -5.75 1.33 4.28
CA ILE A 87 -6.53 0.08 4.34
C ILE A 87 -6.06 -0.85 3.24
N GLU A 88 -5.53 -2.01 3.63
CA GLU A 88 -5.05 -3.05 2.71
C GLU A 88 -6.17 -4.03 2.33
N GLY A 89 -6.97 -3.73 1.30
CA GLY A 89 -7.98 -4.66 0.80
C GLY A 89 -7.38 -5.99 0.33
N PRO A 90 -6.37 -5.99 -0.56
CA PRO A 90 -5.56 -7.18 -0.90
C PRO A 90 -4.62 -7.63 0.23
N GLY A 91 -5.12 -7.79 1.45
CA GLY A 91 -4.34 -8.00 2.67
C GLY A 91 -3.51 -9.28 2.71
N HIS A 92 -3.71 -10.21 1.76
CA HIS A 92 -2.82 -11.34 1.50
C HIS A 92 -1.40 -10.91 1.08
N GLY A 93 -1.20 -9.63 0.75
CA GLY A 93 0.07 -8.97 0.53
C GLY A 93 0.72 -8.37 1.78
N GLY A 94 0.47 -8.90 2.98
CA GLY A 94 0.84 -8.29 4.27
C GLY A 94 2.30 -7.84 4.44
N GLN A 95 3.24 -8.34 3.61
CA GLN A 95 4.58 -7.73 3.52
C GLN A 95 4.55 -6.24 3.17
N VAL A 96 3.53 -5.72 2.50
CA VAL A 96 3.38 -4.28 2.20
C VAL A 96 3.37 -3.50 3.52
N MET A 97 2.43 -3.82 4.41
CA MET A 97 2.33 -3.14 5.71
C MET A 97 3.57 -3.37 6.58
N VAL A 98 4.12 -4.58 6.61
CA VAL A 98 5.33 -4.92 7.38
C VAL A 98 6.57 -4.20 6.84
N SER A 99 6.79 -4.18 5.52
CA SER A 99 7.95 -3.53 4.91
C SER A 99 7.91 -2.02 5.11
N ASN A 100 6.74 -1.40 4.92
CA ASN A 100 6.59 0.05 5.07
C ASN A 100 6.76 0.49 6.53
N SER A 101 6.12 -0.19 7.49
CA SER A 101 6.31 0.09 8.93
C SER A 101 7.74 -0.19 9.40
N TYR A 102 8.47 -1.11 8.78
CA TYR A 102 9.90 -1.30 9.08
C TYR A 102 10.77 -0.15 8.56
N LEU A 103 10.45 0.38 7.37
CA LEU A 103 11.18 1.49 6.76
C LEU A 103 10.94 2.81 7.49
N ASP A 104 9.73 3.08 7.95
CA ASP A 104 9.42 4.28 8.74
C ASP A 104 9.85 4.17 10.22
N GLY A 105 10.22 2.98 10.68
CA GLY A 105 10.74 2.71 12.02
C GLY A 105 9.69 2.26 13.04
N SER A 106 8.40 2.45 12.77
CA SER A 106 7.30 2.09 13.68
C SER A 106 7.27 0.59 14.02
N TYR A 107 7.70 -0.28 13.10
CA TYR A 107 7.84 -1.71 13.38
C TYR A 107 8.91 -1.99 14.45
N THR A 108 10.01 -1.25 14.44
CA THR A 108 11.08 -1.39 15.44
C THR A 108 10.63 -0.84 16.79
N GLU A 109 9.86 0.25 16.81
CA GLU A 109 9.30 0.83 18.04
C GLU A 109 8.39 -0.16 18.79
N ILE A 110 7.52 -0.86 18.04
CA ILE A 110 6.63 -1.89 18.60
C ILE A 110 7.35 -3.21 18.87
N TYR A 111 8.30 -3.59 18.00
CA TYR A 111 9.08 -4.82 18.10
C TYR A 111 10.59 -4.55 18.19
N PRO A 112 11.13 -4.15 19.36
CA PRO A 112 12.53 -3.73 19.51
C PRO A 112 13.58 -4.78 19.12
N LYS A 113 13.19 -6.06 19.03
CA LYS A 113 14.07 -7.13 18.54
C LYS A 113 14.30 -7.04 17.04
N ILE A 114 13.46 -6.37 16.28
CA ILE A 114 13.53 -6.23 14.82
C ILE A 114 14.13 -4.87 14.51
N GLU A 115 15.43 -4.74 14.78
CA GLU A 115 16.21 -3.51 14.69
C GLU A 115 16.41 -3.05 13.23
N GLN A 116 16.59 -1.75 13.00
CA GLN A 116 16.99 -1.20 11.69
C GLN A 116 18.49 -1.43 11.37
N ASN A 117 18.90 -2.70 11.34
CA ASN A 117 20.25 -3.14 11.00
C ASN A 117 20.22 -4.52 10.30
N GLU A 118 21.39 -5.03 9.89
CA GLU A 118 21.48 -6.31 9.17
C GLU A 118 20.92 -7.51 9.97
N GLN A 119 21.09 -7.53 11.30
CA GLN A 119 20.59 -8.62 12.14
C GLN A 119 19.08 -8.55 12.30
N GLY A 120 18.53 -7.35 12.52
CA GLY A 120 17.10 -7.13 12.57
C GLY A 120 16.43 -7.44 11.24
N LEU A 121 17.05 -7.07 10.12
CA LEU A 121 16.61 -7.43 8.78
C LEU A 121 16.56 -8.95 8.55
N GLN A 122 17.59 -9.69 9.01
CA GLN A 122 17.56 -11.15 8.95
C GLN A 122 16.40 -11.73 9.78
N ARG A 123 16.15 -11.17 10.97
CA ARG A 123 15.02 -11.59 11.82
C ARG A 123 13.67 -11.28 11.15
N LEU A 124 13.53 -10.10 10.56
CA LEU A 124 12.36 -9.67 9.77
C LEU A 124 12.07 -10.66 8.64
N PHE A 125 13.09 -11.01 7.85
CA PHE A 125 12.91 -11.93 6.73
C PHE A 125 12.54 -13.34 7.20
N LYS A 126 13.27 -13.85 8.20
CA LYS A 126 13.05 -15.20 8.72
C LYS A 126 11.67 -15.38 9.34
N GLN A 127 11.15 -14.39 10.08
CA GLN A 127 9.90 -14.55 10.84
C GLN A 127 8.63 -14.55 9.99
N PHE A 128 8.65 -13.98 8.79
CA PHE A 128 7.48 -13.90 7.93
C PHE A 128 6.96 -15.29 7.52
N SER A 129 5.69 -15.59 7.79
CA SER A 129 5.06 -16.89 7.47
C SER A 129 5.89 -18.10 7.95
N PHE A 130 6.53 -17.97 9.11
CA PHE A 130 7.39 -18.99 9.71
C PHE A 130 6.76 -19.51 11.01
N PRO A 131 6.95 -20.79 11.38
CA PRO A 131 6.45 -21.30 12.66
C PRO A 131 6.93 -20.46 13.86
N GLY A 132 5.98 -19.88 14.60
CA GLY A 132 6.27 -18.98 15.73
C GLY A 132 6.64 -17.54 15.33
N GLY A 133 6.48 -17.18 14.05
CA GLY A 133 6.71 -15.84 13.51
C GLY A 133 5.41 -15.05 13.32
N VAL A 134 5.35 -14.28 12.22
CA VAL A 134 4.21 -13.40 11.87
C VAL A 134 3.39 -13.96 10.71
N ALA A 135 2.13 -13.53 10.61
CA ALA A 135 1.19 -13.96 9.59
C ALA A 135 1.61 -13.54 8.17
N SER A 136 0.99 -14.15 7.16
CA SER A 136 1.16 -13.74 5.76
C SER A 136 0.29 -12.54 5.37
N HIS A 137 -0.73 -12.24 6.18
CA HIS A 137 -1.65 -11.13 5.99
C HIS A 137 -1.24 -9.94 6.88
N ALA A 138 -1.81 -8.76 6.62
CA ALA A 138 -1.70 -7.58 7.50
C ALA A 138 -2.49 -7.74 8.80
N ASP A 139 -2.13 -8.76 9.58
CA ASP A 139 -2.83 -9.15 10.81
C ASP A 139 -2.85 -8.02 11.86
N PRO A 140 -3.65 -8.13 12.93
CA PRO A 140 -3.74 -7.09 13.96
C PRO A 140 -2.44 -6.76 14.70
N LYS A 141 -1.37 -7.56 14.50
CA LYS A 141 -0.05 -7.31 15.08
C LYS A 141 0.79 -6.39 14.20
N THR A 142 0.38 -6.17 12.96
CA THR A 142 1.10 -5.34 12.01
C THR A 142 0.81 -3.86 12.30
N PRO A 143 1.83 -3.05 12.62
CA PRO A 143 1.64 -1.62 12.87
C PRO A 143 0.93 -0.94 11.69
N GLY A 144 -0.03 -0.08 12.01
CA GLY A 144 -0.87 0.62 11.03
C GLY A 144 -2.05 -0.19 10.49
N SER A 145 -2.16 -1.49 10.77
CA SER A 145 -3.30 -2.29 10.30
C SER A 145 -4.52 -2.16 11.22
N ILE A 146 -5.67 -1.83 10.62
CA ILE A 146 -7.00 -2.02 11.22
C ILE A 146 -7.89 -2.94 10.37
N HIS A 147 -7.33 -3.51 9.29
CA HIS A 147 -8.04 -4.33 8.32
C HIS A 147 -7.07 -5.39 7.78
N GLU A 148 -7.33 -6.66 8.10
CA GLU A 148 -6.43 -7.76 7.73
C GLU A 148 -6.50 -8.14 6.25
N GLY A 149 -7.64 -7.91 5.58
CA GLY A 149 -7.82 -8.21 4.15
C GLY A 149 -7.65 -9.68 3.77
N GLY A 150 -7.91 -10.60 4.72
CA GLY A 150 -7.93 -12.04 4.47
C GLY A 150 -9.23 -12.48 3.80
N GLU A 151 -10.37 -12.26 4.47
CA GLU A 151 -11.67 -12.35 3.82
C GLU A 151 -11.94 -11.03 3.08
N LEU A 152 -11.84 -11.10 1.76
CA LEU A 152 -11.99 -9.98 0.83
C LEU A 152 -13.41 -9.42 0.82
N GLY A 153 -13.53 -8.09 0.69
CA GLY A 153 -14.80 -7.43 0.38
C GLY A 153 -15.20 -6.26 1.30
N TYR A 154 -14.47 -6.07 2.39
CA TYR A 154 -14.85 -5.14 3.46
C TYR A 154 -14.00 -3.86 3.49
N SER A 155 -13.05 -3.69 2.57
CA SER A 155 -12.05 -2.61 2.60
C SER A 155 -12.67 -1.21 2.61
N ILE A 156 -13.52 -0.88 1.62
CA ILE A 156 -14.20 0.43 1.56
C ILE A 156 -15.14 0.62 2.74
N LEU A 157 -15.85 -0.43 3.18
CA LEU A 157 -16.77 -0.31 4.31
C LEU A 157 -16.02 0.03 5.61
N HIS A 158 -14.89 -0.62 5.87
CA HIS A 158 -14.04 -0.32 7.03
C HIS A 158 -13.42 1.09 6.92
N GLY A 159 -12.96 1.49 5.73
CA GLY A 159 -12.48 2.85 5.49
C GLY A 159 -13.55 3.91 5.75
N ALA A 160 -14.78 3.69 5.26
CA ALA A 160 -15.91 4.59 5.49
C ALA A 160 -16.27 4.69 6.97
N GLY A 161 -16.34 3.57 7.69
CA GLY A 161 -16.61 3.58 9.13
C GLY A 161 -15.53 4.30 9.94
N ALA A 162 -14.27 4.25 9.51
CA ALA A 162 -13.17 4.90 10.21
C ALA A 162 -13.16 6.43 10.08
N VAL A 163 -13.72 6.97 9.00
CA VAL A 163 -13.75 8.42 8.76
C VAL A 163 -15.00 9.12 9.30
N LEU A 164 -16.03 8.36 9.72
CA LEU A 164 -17.21 8.93 10.38
C LEU A 164 -16.81 9.73 11.63
N ASP A 165 -17.41 10.90 11.79
CA ASP A 165 -17.13 11.84 12.89
C ASP A 165 -15.65 12.28 12.98
N ASN A 166 -14.88 12.13 11.90
CA ASN A 166 -13.45 12.44 11.87
C ASN A 166 -13.07 13.26 10.62
N PRO A 167 -13.42 14.56 10.58
CA PRO A 167 -13.42 15.38 9.36
C PRO A 167 -12.05 15.60 8.70
N GLU A 168 -10.96 15.43 9.45
CA GLU A 168 -9.59 15.61 8.94
C GLU A 168 -8.97 14.29 8.46
N LEU A 169 -9.58 13.14 8.76
CA LEU A 169 -9.01 11.83 8.46
C LEU A 169 -9.25 11.43 7.00
N ILE A 170 -8.20 10.93 6.35
CA ILE A 170 -8.29 10.28 5.05
C ILE A 170 -8.04 8.78 5.20
N ALA A 171 -9.01 7.97 4.80
CA ALA A 171 -8.81 6.53 4.60
C ALA A 171 -8.39 6.28 3.15
N ALA A 172 -7.09 6.01 2.92
CA ALA A 172 -6.61 5.53 1.63
C ALA A 172 -6.88 4.02 1.52
N VAL A 173 -7.89 3.65 0.74
CA VAL A 173 -8.39 2.28 0.65
C VAL A 173 -7.93 1.64 -0.64
N VAL A 174 -6.92 0.76 -0.56
CA VAL A 174 -6.52 -0.03 -1.72
C VAL A 174 -7.45 -1.22 -1.86
N VAL A 175 -8.07 -1.32 -3.03
CA VAL A 175 -9.08 -2.32 -3.36
C VAL A 175 -8.51 -3.28 -4.40
N GLY A 176 -8.58 -4.58 -4.15
CA GLY A 176 -8.24 -5.56 -5.18
C GLY A 176 -9.27 -5.55 -6.30
N ASP A 177 -8.85 -5.62 -7.56
CA ASP A 177 -9.78 -5.81 -8.68
C ASP A 177 -10.52 -7.15 -8.62
N GLY A 178 -9.90 -8.18 -8.05
CA GLY A 178 -10.59 -9.43 -7.70
C GLY A 178 -11.50 -9.31 -6.47
N GLU A 179 -11.13 -8.47 -5.51
CA GLU A 179 -11.99 -8.13 -4.36
C GLU A 179 -13.27 -7.43 -4.85
N ALA A 180 -13.16 -6.57 -5.87
CA ALA A 180 -14.26 -5.79 -6.45
C ALA A 180 -15.39 -6.63 -7.04
N GLU A 181 -15.15 -7.91 -7.28
CA GLU A 181 -16.17 -8.87 -7.72
C GLU A 181 -17.02 -9.42 -6.57
N THR A 182 -16.65 -9.17 -5.32
CA THR A 182 -17.41 -9.60 -4.15
C THR A 182 -18.67 -8.74 -3.97
N GLY A 183 -19.76 -9.36 -3.50
CA GLY A 183 -21.00 -8.65 -3.20
C GLY A 183 -20.84 -7.50 -2.19
N PRO A 184 -20.16 -7.73 -1.04
CA PRO A 184 -19.87 -6.67 -0.07
C PRO A 184 -19.14 -5.47 -0.68
N LEU A 185 -18.10 -5.67 -1.49
CA LEU A 185 -17.37 -4.55 -2.06
C LEU A 185 -18.17 -3.84 -3.14
N ALA A 186 -18.88 -4.58 -4.00
CA ALA A 186 -19.71 -3.99 -5.05
C ALA A 186 -20.75 -3.01 -4.49
N THR A 187 -21.37 -3.32 -3.34
CA THR A 187 -22.31 -2.38 -2.69
C THR A 187 -21.61 -1.28 -1.89
N SER A 188 -20.40 -1.53 -1.39
CA SER A 188 -19.65 -0.55 -0.60
C SER A 188 -19.30 0.73 -1.35
N TRP A 189 -19.25 0.72 -2.70
CA TRP A 189 -19.09 1.94 -3.49
C TRP A 189 -20.22 2.98 -3.29
N GLN A 190 -21.33 2.59 -2.67
CA GLN A 190 -22.43 3.49 -2.33
C GLN A 190 -22.19 4.30 -1.06
N VAL A 191 -21.13 4.03 -0.27
CA VAL A 191 -20.88 4.68 1.02
C VAL A 191 -20.77 6.21 0.92
N ASN A 192 -20.32 6.73 -0.22
CA ASN A 192 -20.23 8.17 -0.48
C ASN A 192 -21.56 8.92 -0.33
N LYS A 193 -22.70 8.25 -0.41
CA LYS A 193 -24.04 8.84 -0.23
C LYS A 193 -24.42 9.02 1.25
N PHE A 194 -23.64 8.45 2.15
CA PHE A 194 -23.87 8.48 3.59
C PHE A 194 -22.85 9.32 4.35
N LEU A 195 -21.72 9.64 3.71
CA LEU A 195 -20.69 10.52 4.29
C LEU A 195 -21.05 11.98 4.06
N ASN A 196 -20.94 12.79 5.11
CA ASN A 196 -21.10 14.23 5.05
C ASN A 196 -19.72 14.91 5.15
N PRO A 197 -19.26 15.61 4.09
CA PRO A 197 -17.90 16.18 4.05
C PRO A 197 -17.65 17.30 5.07
N ILE A 198 -18.69 17.75 5.80
CA ILE A 198 -18.54 18.74 6.88
C ILE A 198 -18.19 18.05 8.22
N THR A 199 -18.72 16.85 8.46
CA THR A 199 -18.62 16.16 9.76
C THR A 199 -17.74 14.92 9.72
N ASP A 200 -17.63 14.30 8.55
CA ASP A 200 -16.90 13.07 8.32
C ASP A 200 -15.67 13.34 7.46
N GLY A 201 -14.66 12.48 7.59
CA GLY A 201 -13.47 12.53 6.76
C GLY A 201 -13.69 11.97 5.36
N THR A 202 -12.59 11.73 4.66
CA THR A 202 -12.59 11.35 3.25
C THR A 202 -12.15 9.90 3.06
N VAL A 203 -12.93 9.13 2.29
CA VAL A 203 -12.46 7.85 1.75
C VAL A 203 -11.84 8.12 0.39
N LEU A 204 -10.59 7.68 0.19
CA LEU A 204 -9.89 7.69 -1.10
C LEU A 204 -9.75 6.24 -1.59
N PRO A 205 -10.70 5.72 -2.40
CA PRO A 205 -10.58 4.39 -2.97
C PRO A 205 -9.55 4.35 -4.10
N ILE A 206 -8.67 3.35 -4.06
CA ILE A 206 -7.65 3.10 -5.08
C ILE A 206 -7.87 1.68 -5.59
N LEU A 207 -8.51 1.55 -6.75
CA LEU A 207 -8.70 0.25 -7.39
C LEU A 207 -7.38 -0.24 -7.99
N ASN A 208 -6.76 -1.24 -7.35
CA ASN A 208 -5.56 -1.90 -7.84
C ASN A 208 -5.91 -2.83 -8.99
N LEU A 209 -6.05 -2.25 -10.19
CA LEU A 209 -6.44 -2.92 -11.43
C LEU A 209 -5.26 -3.66 -12.07
N ASN A 210 -4.68 -4.61 -11.35
CA ASN A 210 -3.50 -5.36 -11.80
C ASN A 210 -3.83 -6.44 -12.85
N GLY A 211 -5.11 -6.69 -13.12
CA GLY A 211 -5.59 -7.50 -14.23
C GLY A 211 -5.98 -8.92 -13.88
N PHE A 212 -5.62 -9.40 -12.68
CA PHE A 212 -5.75 -10.81 -12.31
C PHE A 212 -6.10 -11.03 -10.84
N LYS A 213 -6.87 -12.09 -10.62
CA LYS A 213 -7.00 -12.79 -9.35
C LYS A 213 -6.22 -14.12 -9.42
N ILE A 214 -6.39 -15.02 -8.46
CA ILE A 214 -5.54 -16.22 -8.28
C ILE A 214 -5.26 -16.98 -9.59
N ALA A 215 -6.29 -17.26 -10.38
CA ALA A 215 -6.16 -18.09 -11.59
C ALA A 215 -7.01 -17.58 -12.76
N ASN A 216 -7.46 -16.32 -12.71
CA ASN A 216 -8.34 -15.74 -13.72
C ASN A 216 -8.06 -14.25 -13.86
N PRO A 217 -8.38 -13.65 -15.01
CA PRO A 217 -8.52 -12.21 -15.07
C PRO A 217 -9.68 -11.70 -14.22
N THR A 218 -9.69 -10.41 -13.96
CA THR A 218 -10.76 -9.73 -13.21
C THR A 218 -11.74 -9.05 -14.16
N VAL A 219 -13.01 -8.96 -13.77
CA VAL A 219 -14.08 -8.40 -14.62
C VAL A 219 -13.74 -6.96 -15.01
N LEU A 220 -13.53 -6.11 -14.00
CA LEU A 220 -13.27 -4.68 -14.23
C LEU A 220 -12.00 -4.42 -15.05
N ALA A 221 -10.97 -5.27 -14.95
CA ALA A 221 -9.75 -5.07 -15.73
C ALA A 221 -9.88 -5.45 -17.21
N ARG A 222 -11.03 -5.99 -17.62
CA ARG A 222 -11.35 -6.33 -19.01
C ARG A 222 -12.34 -5.37 -19.65
N GLU A 223 -12.86 -4.43 -18.89
CA GLU A 223 -13.72 -3.36 -19.37
C GLU A 223 -12.90 -2.24 -20.01
N SER A 224 -13.51 -1.49 -20.91
CA SER A 224 -12.91 -0.28 -21.48
C SER A 224 -12.85 0.87 -20.48
N HIS A 225 -11.99 1.87 -20.72
CA HIS A 225 -11.99 3.10 -19.92
C HIS A 225 -13.34 3.83 -19.95
N GLU A 226 -14.09 3.74 -21.05
CA GLU A 226 -15.42 4.33 -21.16
C GLU A 226 -16.40 3.66 -20.19
N GLU A 227 -16.43 2.32 -20.16
CA GLU A 227 -17.28 1.54 -19.25
C GLU A 227 -16.90 1.73 -17.79
N LEU A 228 -15.59 1.71 -17.47
CA LEU A 228 -15.10 1.97 -16.12
C LEU A 228 -15.46 3.40 -15.66
N THR A 229 -15.28 4.38 -16.54
CA THR A 229 -15.66 5.77 -16.26
C THR A 229 -17.15 5.89 -16.01
N ALA A 230 -17.99 5.29 -16.87
CA ALA A 230 -19.43 5.31 -16.73
C ALA A 230 -19.89 4.63 -15.42
N TYR A 231 -19.28 3.50 -15.07
CA TYR A 231 -19.57 2.76 -13.85
C TYR A 231 -19.30 3.60 -12.59
N PHE A 232 -18.08 4.13 -12.44
CA PHE A 232 -17.72 4.90 -11.25
C PHE A 232 -18.42 6.26 -11.17
N LYS A 233 -18.59 6.97 -12.31
CA LYS A 233 -19.39 8.20 -12.34
C LYS A 233 -20.86 7.94 -12.00
N GLY A 234 -21.43 6.84 -12.48
CA GLY A 234 -22.79 6.42 -12.11
C GLY A 234 -22.96 6.15 -10.62
N LEU A 235 -21.87 5.78 -9.94
CA LEU A 235 -21.82 5.60 -8.48
C LEU A 235 -21.50 6.89 -7.72
N GLY A 236 -21.26 8.01 -8.41
CA GLY A 236 -20.94 9.31 -7.80
C GLY A 236 -19.47 9.48 -7.43
N TRP A 237 -18.57 8.76 -8.09
CA TRP A 237 -17.12 8.94 -7.98
C TRP A 237 -16.56 9.66 -9.21
N ASP A 238 -15.45 10.37 -9.04
CA ASP A 238 -14.68 10.93 -10.15
C ASP A 238 -13.45 10.03 -10.40
N PRO A 239 -13.45 9.17 -11.43
CA PRO A 239 -12.37 8.21 -11.65
C PRO A 239 -11.16 8.88 -12.32
N HIS A 240 -9.97 8.63 -11.77
CA HIS A 240 -8.67 9.04 -12.29
C HIS A 240 -7.87 7.79 -12.67
N PHE A 241 -7.13 7.83 -13.79
CA PHE A 241 -6.41 6.67 -14.33
C PHE A 241 -4.89 6.88 -14.29
N VAL A 242 -4.20 5.92 -13.68
CA VAL A 242 -2.73 5.84 -13.66
C VAL A 242 -2.33 4.47 -14.20
N GLU A 243 -1.78 4.44 -15.41
CA GLU A 243 -1.48 3.19 -16.13
C GLU A 243 -0.11 3.21 -16.79
N GLY A 244 0.55 2.05 -16.81
CA GLY A 244 1.86 1.88 -17.44
C GLY A 244 2.72 0.84 -16.74
N ASN A 245 3.90 0.61 -17.32
CA ASN A 245 4.86 -0.41 -16.86
C ASN A 245 6.31 0.11 -16.77
N ASP A 246 6.52 1.40 -17.07
CA ASP A 246 7.82 2.07 -17.03
C ASP A 246 7.92 2.91 -15.75
N PRO A 247 8.68 2.47 -14.73
CA PRO A 247 8.70 3.12 -13.42
C PRO A 247 9.02 4.62 -13.48
N ASP A 248 9.97 5.03 -14.32
CA ASP A 248 10.39 6.43 -14.42
C ASP A 248 9.22 7.33 -14.84
N LYS A 249 8.40 6.85 -15.79
CA LYS A 249 7.17 7.56 -16.22
C LYS A 249 6.05 7.43 -15.21
N MET A 250 5.91 6.27 -14.60
CA MET A 250 4.85 5.99 -13.63
C MET A 250 4.98 6.86 -12.38
N HIS A 251 6.20 7.12 -11.89
CA HIS A 251 6.41 8.02 -10.74
C HIS A 251 5.90 9.44 -11.04
N ILE A 252 6.19 9.98 -12.21
CA ILE A 252 5.71 11.30 -12.62
C ILE A 252 4.19 11.32 -12.75
N LEU A 253 3.61 10.30 -13.42
CA LEU A 253 2.18 10.18 -13.63
C LEU A 253 1.41 10.07 -12.30
N MET A 254 1.82 9.15 -11.43
CA MET A 254 1.18 8.95 -10.12
C MET A 254 1.30 10.19 -9.23
N ALA A 255 2.49 10.83 -9.19
CA ALA A 255 2.67 12.06 -8.42
C ALA A 255 1.77 13.19 -8.93
N THR A 256 1.71 13.37 -10.26
CA THR A 256 0.87 14.39 -10.89
C THR A 256 -0.61 14.16 -10.61
N GLU A 257 -1.07 12.90 -10.72
CA GLU A 257 -2.48 12.59 -10.53
C GLU A 257 -2.90 12.65 -9.06
N MET A 258 -2.08 12.15 -8.13
CA MET A 258 -2.36 12.29 -6.70
C MET A 258 -2.36 13.75 -6.24
N ASP A 259 -1.50 14.60 -6.80
CA ASP A 259 -1.53 16.03 -6.52
C ASP A 259 -2.87 16.65 -6.96
N LYS A 260 -3.37 16.34 -8.17
CA LYS A 260 -4.68 16.80 -8.64
C LYS A 260 -5.86 16.27 -7.81
N ILE A 261 -5.75 15.07 -7.25
CA ILE A 261 -6.81 14.48 -6.43
C ILE A 261 -6.90 15.18 -5.06
N VAL A 262 -5.76 15.65 -4.54
CA VAL A 262 -5.70 16.38 -3.27
C VAL A 262 -6.09 17.86 -3.43
N GLU A 263 -5.75 18.48 -4.56
CA GLU A 263 -6.00 19.90 -4.88
C GLU A 263 -7.43 20.20 -5.35
#